data_AF-A0A6P0Y737-F1
#
_entry.id   AF-A0A6P0Y737-F1
#
_cell.length_a   1.000
_cell.length_b   1.000
_cell.length_c   1.000
_cell.angle_alpha   90.00
_cell.angle_beta   90.00
_cell.angle_gamma   90.00
#
_symmetry.space_group_name_H-M   'P 1'
#
loop_
_entity.id
_entity.type
_entity.pdbx_description
1 polymer ?
#
loop_
_entity_poly.entity_id
_entity_poly.type
_entity_poly.pdbx_seq_one_letter_code
_entity_poly.pdbx_strand_id
1 'polypeptide(L)' 'MGEYFNDYEFDNLNFYRDNHGKQLYYNWGGEVWWIESPGKPQEKLFSIIGMNATKVFLKP' A
#
# COMPACT_ATOMS: atom_id res chain seq x y z
N MET A 1 -20.58 11.28 3.80
CA MET A 1 -19.65 10.51 4.65
C MET A 1 -20.42 9.29 5.12
N GLY A 2 -20.21 8.09 4.57
CA GLY A 2 -21.01 6.94 5.01
C GLY A 2 -20.96 5.62 4.24
N GLU A 3 -20.35 5.49 3.04
CA GLU A 3 -20.43 4.22 2.30
C GLU A 3 -19.08 3.55 1.98
N TYR A 4 -17.94 4.23 2.12
CA TYR A 4 -16.64 3.67 1.70
C TYR A 4 -15.88 2.91 2.78
N PHE A 5 -16.40 2.76 4.00
CA PHE A 5 -15.65 2.15 5.11
C PHE A 5 -15.90 0.64 5.28
N ASN A 6 -17.03 0.11 4.82
CA ASN A 6 -17.39 -1.30 5.07
C ASN A 6 -16.85 -2.30 4.04
N ASP A 7 -16.51 -1.85 2.83
CA ASP A 7 -15.94 -2.74 1.79
C ASP A 7 -14.51 -3.19 2.14
N TYR A 8 -13.75 -2.37 2.86
CA TYR A 8 -12.36 -2.67 3.21
C TYR A 8 -12.22 -3.75 4.30
N GLU A 9 -13.20 -3.96 5.17
CA GLU A 9 -13.08 -4.96 6.25
C GLU A 9 -13.41 -6.39 5.78
N PHE A 10 -14.41 -6.58 4.92
CA PHE A 10 -14.82 -7.91 4.45
C PHE A 10 -13.84 -8.52 3.44
N ASP A 11 -13.20 -7.69 2.59
CA ASP A 11 -12.23 -8.15 1.59
C ASP A 11 -10.93 -8.64 2.24
N ASN A 12 -10.51 -7.97 3.32
CA ASN A 12 -9.29 -8.33 4.04
C ASN A 12 -9.35 -9.73 4.66
N LEU A 13 -10.47 -10.14 5.28
CA LEU A 13 -10.54 -11.47 5.93
C LEU A 13 -10.37 -12.63 4.95
N ASN A 14 -11.03 -12.55 3.78
CA ASN A 14 -10.86 -13.54 2.72
C ASN A 14 -9.44 -13.51 2.17
N PHE A 15 -8.87 -12.31 1.97
CA PHE A 15 -7.48 -12.15 1.57
C PHE A 15 -6.50 -12.83 2.53
N TYR A 16 -6.66 -12.68 3.85
CA TYR A 16 -5.79 -13.35 4.83
C TYR A 16 -5.97 -14.87 4.81
N ARG A 17 -7.21 -15.37 4.68
CA ARG A 17 -7.50 -16.81 4.59
C ARG A 17 -6.85 -17.43 3.35
N ASP A 18 -7.00 -16.78 2.20
CA ASP A 18 -6.57 -17.32 0.90
C ASP A 18 -5.05 -17.22 0.69
N ASN A 19 -4.39 -16.34 1.45
CA ASN A 19 -2.94 -16.12 1.42
C ASN A 19 -2.19 -16.65 2.66
N HIS A 20 -2.89 -17.36 3.55
CA HIS A 20 -2.30 -18.00 4.71
C HIS A 20 -1.18 -18.97 4.30
N GLY A 21 -0.02 -18.88 4.97
CA GLY A 21 1.16 -19.72 4.69
C GLY A 21 1.87 -19.40 3.38
N LYS A 22 1.40 -18.42 2.59
CA LYS A 22 2.05 -17.96 1.37
C LYS A 22 2.97 -16.78 1.68
N GLN A 23 4.01 -16.64 0.86
CA GLN A 23 4.85 -15.46 0.82
C GLN A 23 4.33 -14.54 -0.29
N LEU A 24 3.87 -13.34 0.07
CA LEU A 24 3.45 -12.35 -0.91
C LEU A 24 4.59 -11.41 -1.25
N TYR A 25 4.81 -11.26 -2.55
CA TYR A 25 5.81 -10.35 -3.12
C TYR A 25 5.11 -9.15 -3.73
N TYR A 26 5.46 -7.97 -3.23
CA TYR A 26 5.00 -6.71 -3.78
C TYR A 26 6.19 -6.01 -4.40
N ASN A 27 6.06 -5.63 -5.67
CA ASN A 27 6.95 -4.67 -6.28
C ASN A 27 6.24 -3.33 -6.30
N TRP A 28 6.89 -2.31 -5.74
CA TRP A 28 6.40 -0.95 -5.80
C TRP A 28 7.45 -0.04 -6.42
N GLY A 29 6.98 0.81 -7.33
CA GLY A 29 7.75 1.88 -7.95
C GLY A 29 6.88 3.11 -8.11
N GLY A 30 7.50 4.27 -8.02
CA GLY A 30 6.80 5.53 -8.12
C GLY A 30 7.65 6.73 -7.72
N GLU A 31 7.05 7.90 -7.83
CA GLU A 31 7.68 9.17 -7.48
C GLU A 31 6.90 9.79 -6.33
N VAL A 32 7.64 10.31 -5.34
CA VAL A 32 7.06 11.04 -4.21
C VAL A 32 7.28 12.52 -4.44
N TRP A 33 6.18 13.25 -4.44
CA TRP A 33 6.11 14.68 -4.69
C TRP A 33 5.53 15.40 -3.46
N TRP A 34 6.04 16.60 -3.18
CA TRP A 34 5.62 17.44 -2.08
C TRP A 34 5.10 18.78 -2.57
N ILE A 35 4.13 19.35 -1.86
CA ILE A 35 3.68 20.72 -2.05
C ILE A 35 3.60 21.41 -0.69
N GLU A 36 4.31 22.52 -0.53
CA GLU A 36 4.40 23.24 0.75
C GLU A 36 3.06 23.90 1.12
N SER A 37 2.37 24.51 0.16
CA SER A 37 1.07 25.16 0.34
C SER A 37 0.28 25.24 -0.97
N PRO A 38 -1.07 25.38 -0.94
CA PRO A 38 -1.88 25.47 -2.15
C PRO A 38 -1.41 26.60 -3.07
N GLY A 39 -1.16 26.28 -4.34
CA GLY A 39 -0.73 27.23 -5.36
C GLY A 39 0.79 27.37 -5.56
N LYS A 40 1.62 26.72 -4.74
CA LYS A 40 3.06 26.61 -5.00
C LYS A 40 3.40 25.45 -5.95
N PRO A 41 4.56 25.48 -6.63
CA PRO A 41 5.03 24.35 -7.45
C PRO A 41 5.21 23.08 -6.61
N GLN A 42 5.00 21.93 -7.24
CA GLN A 42 5.34 20.64 -6.64
C GLN A 42 6.85 20.40 -6.74
N GLU A 43 7.42 19.85 -5.68
CA GLU A 43 8.83 19.49 -5.58
C GLU A 43 8.97 17.97 -5.48
N LYS A 44 9.85 17.40 -6.29
CA LYS A 44 10.14 15.97 -6.23
C LYS A 44 11.02 15.69 -5.01
N LEU A 45 10.54 14.86 -4.09
CA LEU A 45 11.32 14.46 -2.93
C LEU A 45 12.27 13.32 -3.27
N PHE A 46 11.74 12.23 -3.82
CA PHE A 46 12.53 11.06 -4.20
C PHE A 46 11.77 10.16 -5.18
N SER A 47 12.51 9.26 -5.85
CA SER A 47 11.93 8.20 -6.69
C SER A 47 12.26 6.86 -6.06
N ILE A 48 11.30 5.95 -6.10
CA ILE A 48 11.52 4.57 -5.69
C ILE A 48 11.44 3.71 -6.93
N ILE A 49 12.58 3.08 -7.26
CA ILE A 49 12.72 2.21 -8.42
C ILE A 49 12.93 0.80 -7.86
N GLY A 50 11.83 0.04 -7.82
CA GLY A 50 11.86 -1.38 -7.46
C GLY A 50 12.05 -1.66 -5.98
N MET A 51 11.12 -1.17 -5.14
CA MET A 51 11.02 -1.65 -3.77
C MET A 51 10.30 -2.99 -3.75
N ASN A 52 11.00 -4.03 -3.29
CA ASN A 52 10.40 -5.34 -3.07
C ASN A 52 10.02 -5.46 -1.59
N ALA A 53 8.72 -5.57 -1.30
CA ALA A 53 8.23 -5.88 0.03
C ALA A 53 7.77 -7.34 0.07
N THR A 54 8.23 -8.07 1.07
CA THR A 54 7.77 -9.43 1.33
C THR A 54 6.91 -9.41 2.58
N LYS A 55 5.67 -9.89 2.48
CA LYS A 55 4.83 -10.15 3.65
C LYS A 55 4.73 -11.65 3.86
N VAL A 56 5.19 -12.11 5.02
CA VAL A 56 5.03 -13.48 5.48
C VAL A 56 3.94 -13.49 6.55
N PHE A 57 2.87 -14.23 6.32
CA PHE A 57 1.84 -14.45 7.34
C PHE A 57 2.31 -15.58 8.26
N LEU A 58 2.99 -15.21 9.34
CA LEU A 58 3.43 -16.13 10.38
C LEU A 58 2.24 -16.52 11.28
N LYS A 59 2.19 -17.79 11.66
CA LYS A 59 1.23 -18.27 12.66
C LYS A 59 1.72 -17.87 14.06
N PRO A 60 0.84 -17.46 15.00
CA PRO A 60 1.17 -17.47 16.41
C PRO A 60 1.45 -18.89 16.92
#